data_AF-A0A0M9VME2-F1
#
_entry.id   AF-A0A0M9VME2-F1
#
_cell.length_a   1.000
_cell.length_b   1.000
_cell.length_c   1.000
_cell.angle_alpha   90.00
_cell.angle_beta   90.00
_cell.angle_gamma   90.00
#
_symmetry.space_group_name_H-M   'P 1'
#
loop_
_entity.id
_entity.type
_entity.pdbx_description
1 polymer ?
#
loop_
_entity_poly.entity_id
_entity_poly.type
_entity_poly.pdbx_seq_one_letter_code
_entity_poly.pdbx_strand_id
1 'polypeptide(L)' 'MVALQVRHVPDAVREALIEAARTQGVSLQQYLLGVLEQEARNARRRRWLTDVRPAAPGDGRGESATELIRRDRDSAA' A
#
# COMPACT_ATOMS: atom_id res chain seq x y z
N MET A 1 20.54 -13.41 -8.04
CA MET A 1 20.05 -13.51 -6.65
C MET A 1 20.87 -12.54 -5.81
N VAL A 2 20.25 -11.54 -5.18
CA VAL A 2 20.95 -10.48 -4.43
C VAL A 2 20.65 -10.65 -2.95
N ALA A 3 21.66 -10.54 -2.09
CA ALA A 3 21.49 -10.59 -0.65
C ALA A 3 21.21 -9.19 -0.10
N LEU A 4 20.20 -9.08 0.77
CA LEU A 4 19.90 -7.87 1.53
C LEU A 4 20.46 -8.03 2.95
N GLN A 5 21.32 -7.11 3.38
CA GLN A 5 21.79 -7.06 4.77
C GLN A 5 21.11 -5.90 5.50
N VAL A 6 20.36 -6.23 6.55
CA VAL A 6 19.77 -5.23 7.46
C VAL A 6 20.74 -5.00 8.61
N ARG A 7 21.15 -3.75 8.84
CA ARG A 7 22.10 -3.36 9.89
C ARG A 7 21.38 -2.67 11.03
N HIS A 8 22.02 -2.68 12.21
CA HIS A 8 21.50 -2.02 13.42
C HIS A 8 20.12 -2.51 13.85
N VAL A 9 19.85 -3.81 13.68
CA VAL A 9 18.63 -4.44 14.19
C VAL A 9 18.76 -4.57 15.71
N PRO A 10 17.85 -3.99 16.51
CA PRO A 10 17.86 -4.18 17.95
C PRO A 10 17.69 -5.65 18.32
N ASP A 11 18.39 -6.12 19.35
CA ASP A 11 18.37 -7.53 19.75
C ASP A 11 16.94 -8.03 20.02
N ALA A 12 16.14 -7.22 20.72
CA ALA A 12 14.74 -7.55 21.00
C ALA A 12 13.91 -7.78 19.71
N VAL A 13 14.17 -7.01 18.65
CA VAL A 13 13.52 -7.17 17.35
C VAL A 13 14.00 -8.44 16.68
N ARG A 14 15.30 -8.71 16.71
CA ARG A 14 15.89 -9.93 16.15
C ARG A 14 15.30 -11.19 16.81
N GLU A 15 15.23 -11.21 18.14
CA GLU A 15 14.68 -12.35 18.88
C GLU A 15 13.19 -12.56 18.57
N ALA A 16 12.40 -11.48 18.53
CA ALA A 16 10.98 -11.58 18.16
C ALA A 16 10.77 -12.17 16.76
N LEU A 17 11.62 -11.80 15.79
CA LEU A 17 11.56 -12.35 14.43
C LEU A 17 11.99 -13.82 14.37
N ILE A 18 12.97 -14.22 15.18
CA ILE A 18 13.39 -15.62 15.29
C ILE A 18 12.26 -16.47 15.86
N GLU A 19 11.60 -16.02 16.93
CA GLU A 19 10.47 -16.75 17.53
C GLU A 19 9.27 -16.85 16.56
N ALA A 20 9.00 -15.79 15.81
CA ALA A 20 7.97 -15.81 14.77
C ALA A 20 8.28 -16.84 13.68
N ALA A 21 9.53 -16.91 13.21
CA ALA A 21 9.96 -17.90 12.23
C ALA A 21 9.87 -19.34 12.77
N ARG A 22 10.29 -19.55 14.03
CA ARG A 22 10.20 -20.84 14.73
C ARG A 22 8.75 -21.33 14.86
N THR A 23 7.84 -20.44 15.24
CA THR A 23 6.41 -20.73 15.35
C THR A 23 5.82 -21.22 14.02
N GLN A 24 6.35 -20.74 12.89
CA GLN A 24 5.92 -21.14 11.56
C GLN A 24 6.72 -22.32 10.98
N GLY A 25 7.70 -22.85 11.71
CA GLY A 25 8.53 -23.99 11.27
C GLY A 25 9.44 -23.67 10.08
N VAL A 26 9.77 -22.39 9.86
CA VAL A 26 10.60 -21.95 8.73
C VAL A 26 11.88 -21.29 9.21
N SER A 27 12.87 -21.19 8.32
CA SER A 27 14.08 -20.42 8.61
C SER A 27 13.77 -18.92 8.74
N LEU A 28 14.55 -18.20 9.56
CA LEU A 28 14.43 -16.74 9.69
C LEU A 28 14.52 -16.03 8.33
N GLN A 29 15.38 -16.52 7.43
CA GLN A 29 15.56 -15.93 6.11
C GLN A 29 14.33 -16.09 5.22
N GLN A 30 13.68 -17.26 5.24
CA GLN A 30 12.41 -17.47 4.54
C GLN A 30 11.28 -16.62 5.13
N TYR A 31 11.21 -16.56 6.46
CA TYR A 31 10.24 -15.72 7.15
C TYR A 31 10.39 -14.24 6.74
N LEU A 32 11.61 -13.71 6.81
CA LEU A 32 11.90 -12.32 6.43
C LEU A 32 11.62 -12.04 4.95
N LEU A 33 11.90 -13.00 4.06
CA LEU A 33 11.54 -12.86 2.66
C LEU A 33 10.02 -12.71 2.49
N GLY A 34 9.23 -13.55 3.16
CA GLY A 34 7.76 -13.44 3.14
C GLY A 34 7.25 -12.10 3.67
N VAL A 35 7.85 -11.60 4.74
CA VAL A 35 7.54 -10.26 5.29
C VAL A 35 7.85 -9.16 4.27
N LEU A 36 9.02 -9.20 3.63
CA LEU A 36 9.43 -8.21 2.63
C LEU A 36 8.52 -8.24 1.39
N GLU A 37 8.15 -9.43 0.91
CA GLU A 37 7.22 -9.57 -0.21
C GLU A 37 5.83 -9.03 0.12
N GLN A 38 5.32 -9.33 1.32
CA GLN A 38 4.04 -8.81 1.77
C GLN A 38 4.07 -7.28 1.87
N GLU A 39 5.14 -6.72 2.41
CA GLU A 39 5.26 -5.27 2.52
C GLU A 39 5.41 -4.58 1.16
N ALA A 40 6.15 -5.18 0.23
CA ALA A 40 6.23 -4.70 -1.16
C ALA A 40 4.86 -4.71 -1.85
N ARG A 41 4.07 -5.77 -1.66
CA ARG A 41 2.68 -5.84 -2.17
C ARG A 41 1.80 -4.75 -1.56
N ASN A 42 1.90 -4.54 -0.25
CA ASN A 42 1.15 -3.51 0.46
C ASN A 42 1.53 -2.10 0.01
N ALA A 43 2.83 -1.83 -0.13
CA ALA A 43 3.35 -0.55 -0.61
C ALA A 43 2.86 -0.24 -2.03
N ARG A 44 2.89 -1.23 -2.93
CA ARG A 44 2.31 -1.11 -4.28
C ARG A 44 0.81 -0.82 -4.23
N ARG A 45 0.06 -1.53 -3.39
CA ARG A 45 -1.39 -1.30 -3.22
C ARG A 45 -1.66 0.12 -2.72
N ARG A 46 -0.92 0.59 -1.71
CA ARG A 46 -1.06 1.95 -1.17
C ARG A 46 -0.75 3.02 -2.23
N ARG A 47 0.30 2.85 -3.03
CA ARG A 47 0.60 3.75 -4.15
C ARG A 47 -0.55 3.81 -5.14
N TRP A 48 -1.08 2.66 -5.55
CA TRP A 48 -2.25 2.62 -6.43
C TRP A 48 -3.47 3.33 -5.82
N LEU A 49 -3.76 3.13 -4.52
CA LEU A 49 -4.84 3.87 -3.85
C LEU A 49 -4.58 5.38 -3.77
N THR A 50 -3.33 5.81 -3.61
CA THR A 50 -2.97 7.23 -3.64
C THR A 50 -3.12 7.81 -5.04
N ASP A 51 -2.67 7.09 -6.07
CA ASP A 51 -2.73 7.50 -7.48
C ASP A 51 -4.17 7.49 -8.03
N VAL A 52 -5.01 6.59 -7.50
CA VAL A 52 -6.43 6.45 -7.86
C VAL A 52 -7.33 7.25 -6.91
N ARG A 53 -6.80 7.88 -5.86
CA ARG A 53 -7.60 8.82 -5.05
C ARG A 53 -8.01 9.95 -5.99
N PRO A 54 -9.31 10.06 -6.36
CA PRO A 54 -9.76 11.20 -7.14
C PRO A 54 -9.40 12.44 -6.33
N ALA A 55 -9.00 13.51 -7.01
CA ALA A 55 -8.91 14.82 -6.38
C ALA A 55 -10.14 15.01 -5.48
N ALA A 56 -9.91 15.39 -4.22
CA ALA A 56 -11.01 15.56 -3.28
C ALA A 56 -12.08 16.47 -3.91
N PRO A 57 -13.38 16.14 -3.80
CA PRO A 57 -14.42 17.02 -4.33
C PRO A 57 -14.33 18.33 -3.54
N GLY A 58 -13.77 19.36 -4.17
CA GLY A 58 -13.42 20.62 -3.52
C GLY A 58 -12.27 21.38 -4.18
N ASP A 59 -11.35 20.70 -4.88
CA ASP A 59 -10.40 21.39 -5.76
C ASP A 59 -11.14 21.75 -7.05
N GLY A 60 -11.66 22.98 -7.11
CA GLY A 60 -12.57 23.53 -8.13
C GLY A 60 -12.01 23.56 -9.56
N ARG A 61 -11.67 22.39 -10.09
CA ARG A 61 -11.22 22.16 -11.46
C ARG A 61 -11.81 20.84 -11.97
N GLY A 62 -13.13 20.76 -11.93
CA GLY A 62 -13.91 19.71 -12.54
C GLY A 62 -15.38 20.05 -12.35
N GLU A 63 -16.12 20.28 -13.44
CA GLU A 63 -17.58 20.30 -13.38
C GLU A 63 -18.00 19.00 -12.68
N SER A 64 -18.69 19.14 -11.56
CA SER A 64 -19.17 17.98 -10.82
C SER A 64 -20.04 17.12 -11.74
N ALA A 65 -19.99 15.79 -11.62
CA ALA A 65 -20.87 14.90 -12.39
C ALA A 65 -22.37 15.29 -12.26
N THR A 66 -22.75 15.91 -11.14
CA THR A 66 -24.10 16.47 -10.94
C THR A 66 -24.39 17.72 -11.78
N GLU A 67 -23.36 18.50 -12.11
CA GLU A 67 -23.43 19.72 -12.92
C GLU A 67 -23.57 19.38 -14.41
N LEU A 68 -22.86 18.34 -14.87
CA LEU A 68 -23.06 17.75 -16.19
C LEU A 68 -24.49 17.23 -16.39
N ILE A 69 -25.07 16.56 -15.38
CA ILE A 69 -26.46 16.06 -15.44
C ILE A 69 -27.48 17.21 -15.43
N ARG A 70 -27.22 18.33 -14.75
CA ARG A 70 -28.10 19.51 -14.81
C ARG A 70 -28.02 20.20 -16.17
N ARG A 71 -26.82 20.37 -16.71
CA ARG A 71 -26.60 21.01 -18.00
C ARG A 71 -27.31 20.29 -19.14
N ASP A 72 -27.27 18.95 -19.15
CA ASP A 72 -27.96 18.15 -20.16
C ASP A 72 -29.48 18.30 -20.06
N ARG A 73 -30.01 18.43 -18.84
CA ARG A 73 -31.44 18.66 -18.60
C ARG A 73 -31.90 20.05 -19.04
N ASP A 74 -31.11 21.08 -18.78
CA ASP A 74 -31.47 22.47 -19.13
C ASP A 74 -31.27 22.77 -20.63
N SER A 75 -30.50 21.95 -21.35
CA SER A 75 -30.31 22.06 -22.81
C SER A 75 -31.44 21.42 -23.62
N ALA A 76 -32.36 20.71 -22.96
CA ALA A 76 -33.46 19.97 -23.57
C ALA A 76 -34.85 20.64 -23.36
N ALA A 77 -34.88 21.88 -22.86
CA ALA A 77 -36.06 22.74 -22.70
C ALA A 77 -35.98 23.95 -23.62
#